data_AF-A0A0Q8GPT4-F1
#
_entry.id   AF-A0A0Q8GPT4-F1
#
_cell.length_a   1.000
_cell.length_b   1.000
_cell.length_c   1.000
_cell.angle_alpha   90.00
_cell.angle_beta   90.00
_cell.angle_gamma   90.00
#
_symmetry.space_group_name_H-M   'P 1'
#
loop_
_entity.id
_entity.type
_entity.pdbx_description
1 polymer ?
#
loop_
_entity_poly.entity_id
_entity_poly.type
_entity_poly.pdbx_seq_one_letter_code
_entity_poly.pdbx_strand_id
1 'polypeptide(L)'
;MFEADQSWLISAFTLSNAVRALFYLPQVVAVARSVDGARDIALSTWWMWALNNALGGAYTGVVMGHAGLALSFWASSGACLVTIALAMRARRRLQRGEVAPVAHLARSRA
;
A
#
# COMPACT_ATOMS: atom_id res chain seq x y z
N MET A 1 -25.61 -19.68 22.18
CA MET A 1 -25.05 -18.34 21.96
C MET A 1 -23.66 -18.35 22.57
N PHE A 2 -22.62 -18.62 21.77
CA PHE A 2 -21.26 -18.72 22.26
C PHE A 2 -20.70 -17.31 22.46
N GLU A 3 -20.76 -16.81 23.68
CA GLU A 3 -19.96 -15.66 24.12
C GLU A 3 -18.52 -16.14 24.31
N ALA A 4 -17.83 -16.42 23.20
CA ALA A 4 -16.38 -16.52 23.22
C ALA A 4 -15.84 -15.10 23.43
N ASP A 5 -14.87 -14.91 24.32
CA ASP A 5 -14.12 -13.66 24.42
C ASP A 5 -13.48 -13.35 23.06
N GLN A 6 -14.08 -12.44 22.28
CA GLN A 6 -13.60 -12.09 20.93
C GLN A 6 -12.46 -11.07 20.97
N SER A 7 -12.01 -10.67 22.16
CA SER A 7 -10.97 -9.66 22.34
C SER A 7 -9.62 -10.09 21.72
N TRP A 8 -9.32 -11.39 21.76
CA TRP A 8 -8.12 -11.93 21.11
C TRP A 8 -8.18 -11.79 19.57
N LEU A 9 -9.37 -11.95 18.96
CA LEU A 9 -9.54 -11.76 17.52
C LEU A 9 -9.30 -10.30 17.13
N ILE A 10 -9.91 -9.37 17.87
CA ILE A 10 -9.72 -7.92 17.64
C ILE A 10 -8.23 -7.55 17.76
N SER A 11 -7.56 -8.09 18.79
CA SER A 11 -6.13 -7.88 19.01
C SER A 11 -5.29 -8.46 17.86
N ALA A 12 -5.58 -9.69 17.43
CA ALA A 12 -4.90 -10.32 16.30
C ALA A 12 -5.13 -9.58 14.99
N PHE A 13 -6.35 -9.11 14.71
CA PHE A 13 -6.66 -8.28 13.54
C PHE A 13 -5.93 -6.94 13.59
N THR A 14 -5.89 -6.29 14.75
CA THR A 14 -5.19 -5.01 14.93
C THR A 14 -3.69 -5.19 14.70
N LEU A 15 -3.07 -6.20 15.31
CA LEU A 15 -1.65 -6.49 15.14
C LEU A 15 -1.33 -6.87 13.69
N SER A 16 -2.12 -7.74 13.07
CA SER A 16 -1.95 -8.14 11.67
C SER A 16 -2.04 -6.95 10.72
N ASN A 17 -3.01 -6.06 10.92
CA ASN A 17 -3.13 -4.83 10.13
C ASN A 17 -1.93 -3.88 10.33
N ALA A 18 -1.45 -3.74 11.57
CA ALA A 18 -0.27 -2.92 11.86
C ALA A 18 1.00 -3.48 11.19
N VAL A 19 1.22 -4.80 11.31
CA VAL A 19 2.34 -5.49 10.64
C VAL A 19 2.25 -5.33 9.12
N ARG A 20 1.05 -5.48 8.54
CA ARG A 20 0.83 -5.24 7.11
C ARG A 20 1.21 -3.81 6.71
N ALA A 21 0.84 -2.80 7.51
CA ALA A 21 1.24 -1.42 7.25
C ALA A 21 2.78 -1.26 7.26
N LEU A 22 3.47 -1.90 8.20
CA LEU A 22 4.95 -1.90 8.25
C LEU A 22 5.56 -2.61 7.03
N PHE A 23 4.95 -3.71 6.57
CA PHE A 23 5.41 -4.45 5.39
C PHE A 23 5.15 -3.72 4.07
N TYR A 24 4.42 -2.61 4.07
CA TYR A 24 4.43 -1.70 2.93
C TYR A 24 5.71 -0.88 2.83
N LEU A 25 6.51 -0.72 3.90
CA LEU A 25 7.76 0.07 3.84
C LEU A 25 8.78 -0.47 2.82
N PRO A 26 9.12 -1.78 2.78
CA PRO A 26 9.97 -2.32 1.73
C PRO A 26 9.45 -2.01 0.33
N GLN A 27 8.13 -2.10 0.12
CA GLN A 27 7.49 -1.83 -1.16
C GLN A 27 7.55 -0.34 -1.53
N VAL A 28 7.29 0.55 -0.57
CA VAL A 28 7.41 2.00 -0.72
C VAL A 28 8.84 2.37 -1.12
N VAL A 29 9.85 1.79 -0.47
CA VAL A 29 11.27 2.00 -0.80
C VAL A 29 11.59 1.47 -2.19
N ALA A 30 11.10 0.28 -2.55
CA ALA A 30 11.31 -0.29 -3.88
C ALA A 30 10.71 0.59 -5.00
N VAL A 31 9.47 1.07 -4.82
CA VAL A 31 8.81 1.95 -5.79
C VAL A 31 9.51 3.31 -5.89
N ALA A 32 9.93 3.88 -4.76
CA ALA A 32 10.68 5.14 -4.73
C ALA A 32 12.02 5.05 -5.47
N ARG A 33 12.65 3.86 -5.46
CA ARG A 33 13.92 3.58 -6.15
C ARG A 33 13.73 3.04 -7.58
N SER A 34 12.49 2.87 -8.05
CA SER A 34 12.23 2.34 -9.39
C SER A 34 12.74 3.29 -10.47
N VAL A 35 13.40 2.69 -11.47
CA VAL A 35 13.95 3.40 -12.65
C VAL A 35 13.15 3.14 -13.92
N ASP A 36 12.23 2.18 -13.88
CA ASP A 36 11.38 1.76 -14.99
C ASP A 36 9.94 2.32 -14.88
N GLY A 37 9.75 3.32 -14.03
CA GLY A 37 8.44 3.92 -13.79
C GLY A 37 7.51 3.04 -12.94
N ALA A 38 8.04 2.12 -12.13
CA ALA A 38 7.25 1.23 -11.28
C ALA A 38 6.21 0.42 -12.08
N ARG A 39 6.62 -0.15 -13.22
CA ARG A 39 5.71 -0.84 -14.16
C ARG A 39 5.03 -2.05 -13.52
N ASP A 40 5.73 -2.71 -12.59
CA ASP A 40 5.26 -3.92 -11.89
C ASP A 40 4.17 -3.61 -10.85
N ILE A 41 3.87 -2.33 -10.61
CA ILE A 41 2.82 -1.87 -9.71
C ILE A 41 1.50 -1.68 -10.47
N ALA A 42 0.58 -2.62 -10.30
CA ALA A 42 -0.79 -2.48 -10.79
C ALA A 42 -1.59 -1.49 -9.93
N LEU A 43 -1.81 -0.27 -10.44
CA LEU A 43 -2.53 0.78 -9.68
C LEU A 43 -3.95 0.36 -9.28
N SER A 44 -4.64 -0.44 -10.08
CA SER A 44 -5.98 -0.97 -9.77
C SER A 44 -6.00 -1.77 -8.47
N THR A 45 -5.03 -2.68 -8.28
CA THR A 45 -4.90 -3.48 -7.05
C THR A 45 -4.67 -2.60 -5.83
N TRP A 46 -3.76 -1.64 -5.95
CA TRP A 46 -3.44 -0.73 -4.84
C TRP A 46 -4.61 0.18 -4.48
N TRP A 47 -5.35 0.69 -5.47
CA TRP A 47 -6.57 1.47 -5.23
C TRP A 47 -7.66 0.63 -4.55
N MET A 48 -7.87 -0.59 -5.03
CA MET A 48 -8.83 -1.51 -4.40
C MET A 48 -8.44 -1.80 -2.94
N TRP A 49 -7.15 -2.03 -2.64
CA TRP A 49 -6.69 -2.19 -1.26
C TRP A 49 -6.86 -0.91 -0.43
N ALA A 50 -6.54 0.25 -0.98
CA ALA A 50 -6.74 1.53 -0.28
C ALA A 50 -8.21 1.72 0.12
N LEU A 51 -9.13 1.47 -0.82
CA LEU A 51 -10.57 1.57 -0.59
C LEU A 51 -11.07 0.54 0.43
N ASN A 52 -10.68 -0.73 0.28
CA ASN A 52 -11.06 -1.78 1.23
C ASN A 52 -10.61 -1.46 2.66
N ASN A 53 -9.39 -0.92 2.81
CA ASN A 53 -8.87 -0.53 4.11
C ASN A 53 -9.56 0.71 4.68
N ALA A 54 -9.88 1.70 3.83
CA ALA A 54 -10.65 2.87 4.26
C ALA A 54 -12.05 2.48 4.76
N LEU A 55 -12.74 1.60 4.03
CA LEU A 55 -14.04 1.06 4.44
C LEU A 55 -13.93 0.24 5.73
N GLY A 56 -12.89 -0.59 5.89
CA GLY A 56 -12.62 -1.31 7.13
C GLY A 56 -12.38 -0.38 8.32
N GLY A 57 -11.61 0.69 8.13
CA GLY A 57 -11.35 1.72 9.15
C GLY A 57 -12.62 2.49 9.53
N ALA A 58 -13.43 2.87 8.55
CA ALA A 58 -14.72 3.52 8.77
C ALA A 58 -15.68 2.59 9.53
N TYR A 59 -15.81 1.34 9.11
CA TYR A 59 -16.68 0.36 9.75
C TYR A 59 -16.27 0.07 11.20
N THR A 60 -15.00 -0.24 11.43
CA THR A 60 -14.51 -0.56 12.78
C THR A 60 -14.51 0.64 13.72
N GLY A 61 -14.34 1.86 13.19
CA GLY A 61 -14.42 3.09 13.98
C GLY A 61 -15.85 3.54 14.29
N VAL A 62 -16.72 3.55 13.27
CA VAL A 62 -18.09 4.09 13.38
C VAL A 62 -19.08 3.06 13.91
N VAL A 63 -19.02 1.83 13.39
CA VAL A 63 -19.99 0.78 13.72
C VAL A 63 -19.55 -0.03 14.92
N MET A 64 -18.26 -0.40 14.99
CA MET A 64 -17.75 -1.23 16.10
C MET A 64 -17.16 -0.43 17.27
N GLY A 65 -16.90 0.87 17.11
CA GLY A 65 -16.34 1.72 18.18
C GLY A 65 -14.90 1.36 18.61
N HIS A 66 -14.17 0.56 17.82
CA HIS A 66 -12.82 0.10 18.17
C HIS A 66 -11.74 0.96 17.51
N ALA A 67 -11.34 2.03 18.20
CA ALA A 67 -10.36 3.01 17.69
C ALA A 67 -9.02 2.40 17.29
N GLY A 68 -8.48 1.44 18.07
CA GLY A 68 -7.19 0.80 17.75
C GLY A 68 -7.22 0.00 16.44
N LEU A 69 -8.29 -0.80 16.26
CA LEU A 69 -8.49 -1.56 15.03
C LEU A 69 -8.73 -0.61 13.83
N ALA A 70 -9.54 0.42 14.02
CA ALA A 70 -9.78 1.44 13.00
C ALA A 70 -8.49 2.13 12.55
N LEU A 71 -7.64 2.53 13.49
CA LEU A 71 -6.35 3.15 13.20
C LEU A 71 -5.44 2.23 12.38
N SER A 72 -5.44 0.92 12.66
CA SER A 72 -4.63 -0.06 11.92
C SER A 72 -5.07 -0.20 10.45
N PHE A 73 -6.37 -0.12 10.18
CA PHE A 73 -6.93 -0.08 8.83
C PHE A 73 -6.60 1.23 8.12
N TRP A 74 -6.74 2.37 8.80
CA TRP A 74 -6.38 3.68 8.24
C TRP A 74 -4.89 3.79 7.91
N ALA A 75 -4.01 3.26 8.77
CA ALA A 75 -2.57 3.19 8.50
C ALA A 75 -2.27 2.38 7.23
N SER A 76 -2.93 1.23 7.07
CA SER A 76 -2.80 0.42 5.86
C SER A 76 -3.33 1.14 4.62
N SER A 77 -4.45 1.86 4.73
CA SER A 77 -4.99 2.67 3.62
C SER A 77 -4.02 3.78 3.22
N GLY A 78 -3.49 4.52 4.20
CA GLY A 78 -2.50 5.58 3.96
C GLY A 78 -1.24 5.07 3.28
N ALA A 79 -0.71 3.92 3.73
CA ALA A 79 0.45 3.29 3.09
C ALA A 79 0.16 2.88 1.63
N CYS A 80 -1.05 2.39 1.32
CA CYS A 80 -1.45 2.14 -0.06
C CYS A 80 -1.43 3.43 -0.90
N LEU A 81 -1.97 4.54 -0.38
CA LEU A 81 -1.98 5.83 -1.07
C LEU A 81 -0.56 6.37 -1.31
N VAL A 82 0.35 6.19 -0.36
CA VAL A 82 1.77 6.54 -0.53
C VAL A 82 2.38 5.74 -1.69
N THR A 83 2.18 4.43 -1.73
CA THR A 83 2.68 3.58 -2.83
C THR A 83 2.11 4.01 -4.18
N ILE A 84 0.80 4.31 -4.25
CA ILE A 84 0.15 4.83 -5.46
C ILE A 84 0.80 6.14 -5.91
N ALA A 85 0.96 7.10 -4.98
CA ALA A 85 1.54 8.40 -5.28
C ALA A 85 2.98 8.28 -5.80
N LEU A 86 3.79 7.41 -5.18
CA LEU A 86 5.16 7.14 -5.63
C LEU A 86 5.19 6.45 -7.00
N ALA A 87 4.32 5.48 -7.24
CA ALA A 87 4.23 4.80 -8.54
C ALA A 87 3.82 5.80 -9.64
N MET A 88 2.82 6.65 -9.39
CA MET A 88 2.41 7.70 -10.32
C MET A 88 3.55 8.71 -10.56
N ARG A 89 4.29 9.09 -9.53
CA ARG A 89 5.47 9.96 -9.66
C ARG A 89 6.55 9.30 -10.52
N ALA A 90 6.85 8.02 -10.29
CA ALA A 90 7.83 7.27 -11.07
C ALA A 90 7.43 7.22 -12.56
N ARG A 91 6.15 6.92 -12.86
CA ARG A 91 5.61 6.93 -14.23
C ARG A 91 5.75 8.29 -14.91
N ARG A 92 5.46 9.38 -14.19
CA ARG A 92 5.60 10.75 -14.71
C ARG A 92 7.06 11.12 -14.99
N ARG A 93 8.00 10.73 -14.12
CA ARG A 93 9.44 10.96 -14.33
C ARG A 93 9.94 10.25 -15.60
N LEU A 94 9.50 9.01 -15.81
CA LEU A 94 9.82 8.25 -17.01
C LEU A 94 9.24 8.92 -18.28
N GLN A 95 7.98 9.36 -18.23
CA GLN A 95 7.33 10.08 -19.35
C GLN A 95 8.01 11.40 -19.70
N ARG A 96 8.59 12.09 -18.70
CA ARG A 96 9.35 13.33 -18.89
C ARG A 96 10.78 13.11 -19.40
N GLY A 97 11.22 11.85 -19.56
CA GLY A 97 12.59 11.55 -19.96
C GLY A 97 13.64 11.85 -18.89
N GLU A 98 13.23 12.10 -17.64
CA GLU A 98 14.13 12.37 -16.51
C GLU A 98 14.88 11.11 -16.04
N VAL A 99 14.48 9.94 -16.54
CA VAL A 99 15.11 8.65 -16.28
C VAL A 99 15.42 8.01 -17.63
N ALA A 100 16.71 7.86 -17.94
CA ALA A 100 17.15 7.27 -19.20
C ALA A 100 16.65 5.81 -19.28
N PRO A 101 15.90 5.41 -20.32
CA PRO A 101 15.49 4.03 -20.48
C PRO A 101 16.74 3.16 -20.68
N VAL A 102 16.91 2.16 -19.80
CA VAL A 102 18.01 1.17 -19.86
C VAL A 102 18.06 0.45 -21.22
N ALA A 103 16.98 0.51 -22.00
CA ALA A 103 16.88 0.00 -23.36
C ALA A 103 17.95 0.54 -24.34
N HIS A 104 18.62 1.66 -24.06
CA HIS A 104 19.70 2.17 -24.93
C HIS A 104 21.05 1.44 -24.79
N LEU A 105 21.32 0.69 -23.71
CA LEU A 105 22.60 -0.01 -23.54
C LEU A 105 22.66 -1.35 -24.29
N ALA A 106 21.52 -1.96 -24.60
CA ALA A 106 21.47 -3.24 -25.31
C ALA A 106 21.68 -3.12 -26.84
N ARG A 107 21.47 -1.94 -27.43
CA ARG A 107 21.63 -1.70 -28.88
C ARG A 107 23.02 -1.24 -29.31
N SER A 108 23.95 -0.94 -28.39
CA SER A 108 25.32 -0.50 -28.73
C SER A 108 26.36 -1.65 -28.75
N ARG A 109 25.92 -2.89 -28.47
CA ARG A 109 26.78 -4.09 -28.41
C ARG A 109 26.47 -5.13 -29.50
N ALA A 110 25.66 -4.77 -30.49
CA ALA A 110 25.39 -5.58 -31.68
C ALA A 110 25.86 -4.80 -32.90
#